data_AF-A0A8S4QKF8-F1
#
_entry.id   AF-A0A8S4QKF8-F1
#
_cell.length_a   1.000
_cell.length_b   1.000
_cell.length_c   1.000
_cell.angle_alpha   90.00
_cell.angle_beta   90.00
_cell.angle_gamma   90.00
#
_symmetry.space_group_name_H-M   'P 1'
#
loop_
_entity.id
_entity.type
_entity.pdbx_description
1 polymer ?
#
loop_
_entity_poly.entity_id
_entity_poly.type
_entity_poly.pdbx_seq_one_letter_code
_entity_poly.pdbx_strand_id
1 'polypeptide(L)' 'MDRLTKIWKNRNITKATKIRLVQTLVFPIFLYAAERWTLRLVEKKKIDALEMWCWRRMLGVSWTEFRTN' A
#
# COMPACT_ATOMS: atom_id res chain seq x y z
N MET A 1 -16.23 1.18 1.88
CA MET A 1 -14.79 0.91 2.05
C MET A 1 -14.51 0.09 3.32
N ASP A 2 -15.31 -0.93 3.64
CA ASP A 2 -15.34 -1.52 5.00
C ASP A 2 -15.00 -3.03 5.07
N ARG A 3 -14.80 -3.66 3.91
CA ARG A 3 -14.40 -5.08 3.82
C ARG A 3 -12.89 -5.27 3.96
N LEU A 4 -12.10 -4.45 3.24
CA LEU A 4 -10.64 -4.49 3.29
C LEU A 4 -10.11 -4.10 4.69
N THR A 5 -10.73 -3.14 5.37
CA THR A 5 -10.34 -2.71 6.72
C THR A 5 -10.38 -3.87 7.72
N LYS A 6 -11.36 -4.78 7.62
CA LYS A 6 -11.44 -6.01 8.43
C LYS A 6 -10.27 -6.95 8.14
N ILE A 7 -9.91 -7.15 6.86
CA ILE A 7 -8.77 -7.99 6.44
C ILE A 7 -7.45 -7.42 6.97
N TRP A 8 -7.22 -6.11 6.84
CA TRP A 8 -6.00 -5.45 7.31
C TRP A 8 -5.84 -5.55 8.82
N LYS A 9 -6.93 -5.39 9.59
CA LYS A 9 -6.93 -5.47 11.05
C LYS A 9 -6.84 -6.90 11.59
N ASN A 10 -7.24 -7.91 10.81
CA ASN A 10 -7.25 -9.30 11.26
C ASN A 10 -5.83 -9.83 11.47
N ARG A 11 -5.48 -10.20 12.71
CA ARG A 11 -4.17 -10.79 13.06
C ARG A 11 -4.03 -12.26 12.64
N ASN A 12 -5.14 -12.96 12.42
CA ASN A 12 -5.15 -14.38 12.02
C ASN A 12 -4.67 -14.58 10.56
N ILE A 13 -4.67 -13.51 9.76
CA ILE A 13 -4.18 -13.55 8.39
C ILE A 13 -2.68 -13.24 8.40
N THR A 14 -1.90 -14.14 7.80
CA THR A 14 -0.44 -14.01 7.73
C THR A 14 -0.03 -12.75 6.95
N LYS A 15 1.12 -12.18 7.32
CA LYS A 15 1.70 -11.01 6.64
C LYS A 15 1.93 -11.29 5.15
N ALA A 16 2.36 -12.51 4.80
CA ALA A 16 2.59 -12.92 3.42
C ALA A 16 1.34 -12.83 2.54
N THR A 17 0.17 -13.24 3.06
CA THR A 17 -1.09 -13.13 2.32
C THR A 17 -1.50 -11.67 2.14
N LYS A 18 -1.30 -10.84 3.16
CA LYS A 18 -1.55 -9.39 3.08
C LYS A 18 -0.64 -8.70 2.05
N ILE A 19 0.64 -9.05 2.01
CA ILE A 19 1.60 -8.58 0.99
C ILE A 19 1.11 -8.94 -0.40
N ARG A 20 0.74 -10.20 -0.62
CA ARG A 20 0.19 -10.67 -1.90
C ARG A 20 -1.05 -9.88 -2.32
N LEU A 21 -1.94 -9.54 -1.38
CA LEU A 21 -3.12 -8.72 -1.68
C LEU A 21 -2.76 -7.30 -2.13
N VAL A 22 -1.75 -6.66 -1.53
CA VAL A 22 -1.27 -5.35 -2.02
C VAL A 22 -0.69 -5.51 -3.43
N GLN A 23 0.13 -6.54 -3.65
CA GLN A 23 0.74 -6.81 -4.94
C GLN A 23 -0.28 -7.11 -6.04
N THR A 24 -1.40 -7.76 -5.75
CA THR A 24 -2.40 -8.09 -6.78
C THR A 24 -3.43 -6.98 -6.99
N LEU A 25 -3.75 -6.19 -5.97
CA LEU A 25 -4.80 -5.17 -6.07
C LEU A 25 -4.26 -3.78 -6.39
N VAL A 26 -3.06 -3.45 -5.93
CA VAL A 26 -2.53 -2.08 -5.96
C VAL A 26 -1.48 -1.92 -7.05
N PHE A 27 -0.53 -2.84 -7.19
CA PHE A 27 0.54 -2.75 -8.19
C PHE A 27 0.05 -2.73 -9.65
N PRO A 28 -0.96 -3.51 -10.09
CA PRO A 28 -1.41 -3.48 -11.47
C PRO A 28 -2.03 -2.12 -11.86
N ILE A 29 -2.69 -1.45 -10.92
CA ILE A 29 -3.25 -0.12 -11.12
C ILE A 29 -2.13 0.88 -11.38
N PHE A 30 -1.05 0.81 -10.59
CA PHE A 30 0.11 1.66 -10.77
C PHE A 30 0.89 1.35 -12.04
N LEU A 31 1.05 0.07 -12.38
CA LEU A 31 1.71 -0.36 -13.60
C LEU A 31 0.97 0.18 -14.83
N TYR A 32 -0.35 0.01 -14.86
CA TYR A 32 -1.19 0.53 -15.93
C TYR A 32 -1.14 2.06 -16.03
N ALA A 33 -1.17 2.75 -14.88
CA ALA A 33 -1.03 4.21 -14.87
C ALA A 33 0.33 4.67 -15.39
N ALA A 34 1.42 3.96 -15.05
CA ALA A 34 2.76 4.26 -15.55
C ALA A 34 2.91 4.00 -17.05
N GLU A 35 2.24 2.98 -17.58
CA GLU A 35 2.23 2.68 -19.02
C GLU A 35 1.40 3.69 -19.82
N ARG A 36 0.29 4.17 -19.26
CA ARG A 36 -0.64 5.07 -19.96
C ARG A 36 -0.33 6.55 -19.78
N TRP A 37 0.26 6.93 -18.65
CA TRP A 37 0.53 8.34 -18.32
C TRP A 37 2.03 8.58 -18.14
N THR A 38 2.51 9.71 -18.64
CA THR A 38 3.81 10.25 -18.28
C THR A 38 3.78 10.70 -16.81
N LEU A 39 4.22 9.82 -15.91
CA LEU A 39 4.28 10.09 -14.48
C LEU A 39 5.22 11.27 -14.20
N ARG A 40 4.67 12.39 -13.74
CA ARG A 40 5.48 13.51 -13.26
C ARG A 40 6.05 13.19 -11.87
N LEU A 41 7.10 13.92 -11.48
CA LEU A 41 7.75 13.75 -10.17
C LEU A 41 6.76 13.85 -8.99
N VAL A 42 5.71 14.68 -9.13
CA VAL A 42 4.65 14.85 -8.13
C VAL A 42 3.80 13.58 -7.99
N GLU A 43 3.52 12.90 -9.10
CA GLU A 43 2.74 11.66 -9.12
C GLU A 43 3.55 10.52 -8.51
N LYS A 44 4.84 10.44 -8.82
CA LYS A 44 5.76 9.48 -8.17
C LYS A 44 5.77 9.64 -6.64
N LYS A 45 5.91 10.88 -6.13
CA LYS A 45 5.84 11.15 -4.68
C LYS A 45 4.51 10.71 -4.05
N LYS A 46 3.39 10.87 -4.77
CA LYS A 46 2.07 10.42 -4.30
C LYS A 46 1.98 8.90 -4.25
N ILE A 47 2.58 8.20 -5.22
CA ILE A 47 2.65 6.73 -5.26
C ILE A 47 3.48 6.23 -4.08
N ASP A 48 4.66 6.79 -3.86
CA ASP A 48 5.52 6.42 -2.73
C ASP A 48 4.81 6.65 -1.39
N ALA A 49 4.07 7.76 -1.26
CA ALA A 49 3.26 8.04 -0.07
C ALA A 49 2.10 7.03 0.12
N LEU A 50 1.44 6.62 -0.97
CA LEU A 50 0.38 5.60 -0.92
C LEU A 50 0.94 4.23 -0.54
N GLU A 51 2.07 3.86 -1.10
CA GLU A 51 2.78 2.63 -0.76
C GLU A 51 3.13 2.60 0.73
N MET A 52 3.78 3.65 1.25
CA MET A 52 4.08 3.77 2.68
C MET A 52 2.83 3.70 3.56
N TRP A 53 1.73 4.32 3.14
CA TRP A 53 0.46 4.28 3.87
C TRP A 53 -0.10 2.84 3.96
N CYS A 54 -0.09 2.10 2.85
CA CYS A 54 -0.50 0.70 2.81
C CYS A 54 0.36 -0.18 3.75
N TRP A 55 1.69 0.00 3.73
CA TRP A 55 2.60 -0.74 4.59
C TRP A 55 2.38 -0.45 6.07
N ARG A 56 2.28 0.82 6.47
CA ARG A 56 1.99 1.20 7.87
C ARG A 56 0.66 0.64 8.34
N ARG A 57 -0.38 0.71 7.50
CA ARG A 57 -1.71 0.17 7.80
C ARG A 57 -1.69 -1.34 8.00
N MET A 58 -0.92 -2.07 7.18
CA MET A 58 -0.75 -3.52 7.28
C MET A 58 0.03 -3.93 8.55
N LEU A 59 1.11 -3.21 8.84
CA LEU A 59 1.99 -3.48 9.97
C LEU A 59 1.43 -2.96 11.31
N GLY A 60 0.39 -2.12 11.27
CA GLY A 60 -0.17 -1.47 12.45
C GLY A 60 0.72 -0.37 13.02
N VAL A 61 1.61 0.20 12.19
CA VAL A 61 2.53 1.27 12.58
C VAL A 61 1.78 2.60 12.63
N SER A 62 1.97 3.36 13.70
CA SER A 62 1.42 4.70 13.88
C SER A 62 1.92 5.65 12.79
N TRP A 63 1.08 6.60 12.36
CA TRP A 63 1.49 7.64 11.41
C TRP A 63 2.58 8.56 11.97
N THR A 64 2.58 8.77 13.28
CA THR A 64 3.55 9.60 14.01
C THR A 64 4.90 8.89 14.21
N GLU A 65 4.94 7.57 14.01
CA GLU A 65 6.12 6.77 14.30
C GLU A 65 7.07 6.76 13.09
N PHE A 66 8.23 7.40 13.27
CA PHE A 66 9.30 7.38 12.30
C PHE A 66 10.12 6.09 12.45
N ARG A 67 10.16 5.30 11.38
CA ARG A 67 10.95 4.07 11.29
C ARG A 67 11.85 4.19 10.06
N THR A 68 13.16 4.14 10.29
CA THR A 68 14.16 3.97 9.24
C THR A 68 14.25 2.48 8.87
N ASN A 69 14.61 2.20 7.61
CA ASN A 69 14.91 0.85 7.13
C ASN A 69 16.16 0.30 7.83
#